data_AF-A0A316EIR0-F1
#
_entry.id   AF-A0A316EIR0-F1
#
_cell.length_a   1.000
_cell.length_b   1.000
_cell.length_c   1.000
_cell.angle_alpha   90.00
_cell.angle_beta   90.00
_cell.angle_gamma   90.00
#
_symmetry.space_group_name_H-M   'P 1'
#
loop_
_entity.id
_entity.type
_entity.pdbx_description
1 polymer ?
#
loop_
_entity_poly.entity_id
_entity_poly.type
_entity_poly.pdbx_seq_one_letter_code
_entity_poly.pdbx_strand_id
1 'polypeptide(L)'
;MNLDSPYQGYLYAYPHKTAYRRLDPRPLLSDVWAAEPQTSLFGYVHLPFCEMRCGFCNLFTRANPPDEQVTAYLAQLRHQATAVRDSLDPAASFSRLAIGGGTPTYLTASELEELFGILADAFGDRAAPAPAPSPRLLADPASASAGHPAPEPLSASPGRLTGEPPSAPREHLTGQSAPAPREHLAGEPPSASREHLTGQPESASRERLAGEPPSASRGRLSGVPLSVETSPATATPDRLAVLAAHGTTRISIGVQSFLDAEARAAGRPQRLPEVMAALQAIRDARIPVLNIDLIYGIDGQTAQTWQHSLDEALRWRPEELYLYPLYVRPLTGLGRRAHARADWDRQRLELYRQAVDVMTAAGYVRHSMRQFRRSDAPVPDGPDYCCQDDGMVGLGCGARSYTTTLHYSFDYAVAVPEVRAVLTDYLSRPADDFRYAEFGFHLDEVEQRRRWLLKSLLRAEGVDAGAYRRRFGTDHTGDFPQLVRLVDLGLLNETRTALTATGLDHSDAIGPWLVSGEVREAMGAYVPR
;
A
#
# COMPACT_ATOMS: atom_id res chain seq x y z
N MET A 1 -8.92 8.73 -20.72
CA MET A 1 -7.92 7.82 -20.13
C MET A 1 -6.69 7.86 -21.02
N ASN A 2 -5.54 8.24 -20.49
CA ASN A 2 -4.26 8.21 -21.21
C ASN A 2 -3.63 6.83 -21.02
N LEU A 3 -3.50 6.03 -22.09
CA LEU A 3 -2.90 4.70 -22.03
C LEU A 3 -1.39 4.71 -22.18
N ASP A 4 -0.82 5.79 -22.72
CA ASP A 4 0.63 5.94 -22.89
C ASP A 4 1.34 6.22 -21.56
N SER A 5 0.58 6.56 -20.52
CA SER A 5 1.04 6.71 -19.14
C SER A 5 0.19 5.84 -18.21
N PRO A 6 0.50 4.53 -18.09
CA PRO A 6 -0.26 3.61 -17.25
C PRO A 6 -0.13 3.92 -15.74
N TYR A 7 0.91 4.66 -15.32
CA TYR A 7 1.25 4.86 -13.91
C TYR A 7 0.78 6.22 -13.34
N GLN A 8 -0.49 6.57 -13.58
CA GLN A 8 -1.05 7.87 -13.14
C GLN A 8 -1.21 7.95 -11.62
N GLY A 9 -1.68 6.89 -10.97
CA GLY A 9 -1.81 6.88 -9.53
C GLY A 9 -2.26 5.56 -8.96
N TYR A 10 -1.64 5.16 -7.84
CA TYR A 10 -2.09 4.00 -7.09
C TYR A 10 -3.35 4.34 -6.29
N LEU A 11 -4.47 3.71 -6.65
CA LEU A 11 -5.71 3.78 -5.87
C LEU A 11 -5.75 2.69 -4.78
N TYR A 12 -5.00 2.88 -3.70
CA TYR A 12 -5.02 1.97 -2.54
C TYR A 12 -6.26 2.16 -1.65
N ALA A 13 -6.94 3.31 -1.75
CA ALA A 13 -8.18 3.60 -1.05
C ALA A 13 -9.06 4.55 -1.87
N TYR A 14 -10.37 4.47 -1.64
CA TYR A 14 -11.36 5.37 -2.21
C TYR A 14 -12.39 5.77 -1.14
N PRO A 15 -12.68 7.07 -0.96
CA PRO A 15 -11.93 8.21 -1.46
C PRO A 15 -10.48 8.24 -0.92
N HIS A 16 -9.57 8.88 -1.65
CA HIS A 16 -8.19 9.06 -1.20
C HIS A 16 -8.14 10.03 0.01
N LYS A 17 -7.15 9.89 0.91
CA LYS A 17 -7.06 10.69 2.15
C LYS A 17 -6.96 12.20 1.89
N THR A 18 -6.44 12.61 0.73
CA THR A 18 -6.41 14.03 0.34
C THR A 18 -7.79 14.61 0.01
N ALA A 19 -8.82 13.78 -0.17
CA ALA A 19 -10.20 14.25 -0.24
C ALA A 19 -10.78 14.61 1.14
N TYR A 20 -10.16 14.17 2.24
CA TYR A 20 -10.74 14.35 3.57
C TYR A 20 -10.64 15.82 4.01
N ARG A 21 -11.60 16.25 4.83
CA ARG A 21 -11.65 17.59 5.42
C ARG A 21 -11.92 17.48 6.91
N ARG A 22 -11.57 18.54 7.65
CA ARG A 22 -11.94 18.64 9.06
C ARG A 22 -13.47 18.60 9.17
N LEU A 23 -13.98 17.72 10.03
CA LEU A 23 -15.40 17.55 10.29
C LEU A 23 -15.84 18.61 11.31
N ASP A 24 -16.93 19.30 10.99
CA ASP A 24 -17.55 20.29 11.88
C ASP A 24 -19.08 20.23 11.75
N PRO A 25 -19.83 19.82 12.79
CA PRO A 25 -19.31 19.32 14.06
C PRO A 25 -18.54 17.99 13.90
N ARG A 26 -17.65 17.69 14.85
CA ARG A 26 -16.95 16.39 14.92
C ARG A 26 -17.94 15.33 15.46
N PRO A 27 -18.27 14.28 14.69
CA PRO A 27 -19.22 13.28 15.16
C PRO A 27 -18.57 12.34 16.20
N LEU A 28 -19.37 11.86 17.15
CA LEU A 28 -18.95 10.82 18.09
C LEU A 28 -18.72 9.51 17.37
N LEU A 29 -17.68 8.78 17.75
CA LEU A 29 -17.39 7.45 17.20
C LEU A 29 -18.53 6.48 17.53
N SER A 30 -19.13 6.56 18.73
CA SER A 30 -20.29 5.73 19.09
C SER A 30 -21.43 5.87 18.09
N ASP A 31 -21.69 7.09 17.62
CA ASP A 31 -22.80 7.36 16.69
C ASP A 31 -22.44 6.88 15.28
N VAL A 32 -21.18 7.07 14.87
CA VAL A 32 -20.66 6.65 13.57
C VAL A 32 -20.66 5.13 13.44
N TRP A 33 -20.39 4.39 14.52
CA TRP A 33 -20.33 2.92 14.51
C TRP A 33 -21.65 2.23 14.88
N ALA A 34 -22.63 2.95 15.46
CA ALA A 34 -23.86 2.35 15.98
C ALA A 34 -24.67 1.55 14.94
N ALA A 35 -24.66 1.96 13.68
CA ALA A 35 -25.40 1.30 12.60
C ALA A 35 -24.56 0.31 11.78
N GLU A 36 -23.26 0.18 12.07
CA GLU A 36 -22.36 -0.66 11.30
C GLU A 36 -22.43 -2.14 11.73
N PRO A 37 -22.29 -3.09 10.81
CA PRO A 37 -22.01 -4.49 11.16
C PRO A 37 -20.63 -4.60 11.82
N GLN A 38 -20.59 -4.93 13.11
CA GLN A 38 -19.33 -5.04 13.89
C GLN A 38 -18.88 -6.49 14.14
N THR A 39 -19.36 -7.43 13.32
CA THR A 39 -19.10 -8.87 13.50
C THR A 39 -17.92 -9.41 12.69
N SER A 40 -17.28 -8.59 11.85
CA SER A 40 -16.12 -9.00 11.02
C SER A 40 -15.23 -7.79 10.67
N LEU A 41 -14.83 -7.02 11.68
CA LEU A 41 -14.04 -5.81 11.47
C LEU A 41 -12.58 -6.10 11.12
N PHE A 42 -11.96 -5.20 10.37
CA PHE A 42 -10.50 -5.17 10.20
C PHE A 42 -9.87 -4.19 11.19
N GLY A 43 -8.90 -4.64 11.98
CA GLY A 43 -8.12 -3.76 12.86
C GLY A 43 -6.80 -3.37 12.22
N TYR A 44 -6.52 -2.06 12.14
CA TYR A 44 -5.26 -1.54 11.63
C TYR A 44 -4.58 -0.67 12.67
N VAL A 45 -3.29 -0.88 12.92
CA VAL A 45 -2.48 0.01 13.75
C VAL A 45 -1.36 0.61 12.92
N HIS A 46 -1.27 1.93 12.98
CA HIS A 46 -0.24 2.69 12.29
C HIS A 46 0.85 3.10 13.27
N LEU A 47 2.07 2.60 13.07
CA LEU A 47 3.26 3.06 13.79
C LEU A 47 4.10 3.95 12.87
N PRO A 48 4.30 5.24 13.19
CA PRO A 48 4.93 6.17 12.25
C PRO A 48 6.46 6.04 12.21
N PHE A 49 7.08 5.19 13.03
CA PHE A 49 8.53 5.24 13.27
C PHE A 49 9.33 4.46 12.24
N CYS A 50 10.44 5.03 11.79
CA CYS A 50 11.40 4.38 10.90
C CYS A 50 12.83 4.72 11.34
N GLU A 51 13.80 3.85 11.02
CA GLU A 51 15.24 4.17 11.15
C GLU A 51 15.69 5.20 10.11
N MET A 52 15.01 5.25 8.97
CA MET A 52 15.32 6.20 7.93
C MET A 52 14.10 6.52 7.09
N ARG A 53 14.14 7.68 6.43
CA ARG A 53 13.12 8.06 5.46
C ARG A 53 13.55 7.68 4.06
N CYS A 54 12.87 6.70 3.47
CA CYS A 54 13.13 6.28 2.09
C CYS A 54 12.89 7.44 1.10
N GLY A 55 13.65 7.46 0.01
CA GLY A 55 13.57 8.51 -1.01
C GLY A 55 12.18 8.64 -1.66
N PHE A 56 11.45 7.54 -1.82
CA PHE A 56 10.09 7.49 -2.39
C PHE A 56 8.97 7.58 -1.34
N CYS A 57 9.28 7.56 -0.04
CA CYS A 57 8.27 7.42 1.01
C CYS A 57 7.33 8.64 1.06
N ASN A 58 6.06 8.38 0.74
CA ASN A 58 4.94 9.29 0.85
C ASN A 58 3.99 8.93 2.01
N LEU A 59 4.41 8.02 2.90
CA LEU A 59 3.64 7.64 4.08
C LEU A 59 3.89 8.60 5.24
N PHE A 60 2.92 8.67 6.15
CA PHE A 60 3.04 9.43 7.40
C PHE A 60 4.11 8.77 8.28
N THR A 61 5.34 9.30 8.26
CA THR A 61 6.49 8.64 8.91
C THR A 61 7.45 9.62 9.57
N ARG A 62 7.96 9.23 10.74
CA ARG A 62 8.93 9.91 11.58
C ARG A 62 10.21 9.08 11.64
N ALA A 63 11.23 9.51 10.91
CA ALA A 63 12.55 8.86 10.92
C ALA A 63 13.39 9.27 12.13
N ASN A 64 14.02 8.32 12.82
CA ASN A 64 14.86 8.52 14.00
C ASN A 64 14.18 9.42 15.06
N PRO A 65 13.01 9.02 15.59
CA PRO A 65 12.43 9.67 16.76
C PRO A 65 13.33 9.50 18.00
N PRO A 66 13.36 10.47 18.93
CA PRO A 66 13.86 10.24 20.28
C PRO A 66 13.06 9.12 20.98
N ASP A 67 13.70 8.35 21.87
CA ASP A 67 13.03 7.24 22.56
C ASP A 67 11.81 7.69 23.36
N GLU A 68 11.90 8.85 24.03
CA GLU A 68 10.79 9.45 24.78
C GLU A 68 9.55 9.69 23.90
N GLN A 69 9.74 9.99 22.61
CA GLN A 69 8.64 10.17 21.66
C GLN A 69 7.96 8.83 21.32
N VAL A 70 8.71 7.73 21.31
CA VAL A 70 8.15 6.38 21.10
C VAL A 70 7.34 5.96 22.32
N THR A 71 7.88 6.12 23.52
CA THR A 71 7.18 5.83 24.77
C THR A 71 5.91 6.66 24.92
N ALA A 72 5.98 7.98 24.67
CA ALA A 72 4.81 8.85 24.71
C ALA A 72 3.74 8.44 23.69
N TYR A 73 4.17 7.94 22.52
CA TYR A 73 3.25 7.47 21.50
C TYR A 73 2.50 6.21 21.91
N LEU A 74 3.19 5.21 22.49
CA LEU A 74 2.53 3.98 22.96
C LEU A 74 1.53 4.28 24.09
N ALA A 75 1.89 5.18 25.02
CA ALA A 75 0.97 5.65 26.05
C ALA A 75 -0.29 6.31 25.45
N GLN A 76 -0.11 7.20 24.47
CA GLN A 76 -1.23 7.88 23.82
C GLN A 76 -2.06 6.94 22.94
N LEU A 77 -1.42 5.97 22.28
CA LEU A 77 -2.08 4.92 21.52
C LEU A 77 -2.99 4.07 22.42
N ARG A 78 -2.57 3.80 23.66
CA ARG A 78 -3.40 3.11 24.66
C ARG A 78 -4.66 3.91 25.01
N HIS A 79 -4.53 5.22 25.23
CA HIS A 79 -5.70 6.08 25.46
C HIS A 79 -6.66 6.07 24.27
N GLN A 80 -6.14 6.15 23.05
CA GLN A 80 -6.97 6.04 21.85
C GLN A 80 -7.64 4.66 21.76
N ALA A 81 -6.89 3.58 21.98
CA ALA A 81 -7.38 2.21 21.93
C ALA A 81 -8.59 2.01 22.86
N THR A 82 -8.50 2.49 24.10
CA THR A 82 -9.61 2.46 25.06
C THR A 82 -10.81 3.25 24.55
N ALA A 83 -10.62 4.52 24.16
CA ALA A 83 -11.73 5.37 23.70
C ALA A 83 -12.44 4.81 22.46
N VAL A 84 -11.68 4.22 21.53
CA VAL A 84 -12.22 3.57 20.33
C VAL A 84 -12.96 2.28 20.72
N ARG A 85 -12.39 1.43 21.57
CA ARG A 85 -13.05 0.20 22.05
C ARG A 85 -14.38 0.48 22.76
N ASP A 86 -14.42 1.54 23.58
CA ASP A 86 -15.62 1.99 24.29
C ASP A 86 -16.69 2.55 23.35
N SER A 87 -16.32 2.92 22.12
CA SER A 87 -17.23 3.42 21.09
C SER A 87 -17.81 2.31 20.20
N LEU A 88 -17.35 1.06 20.36
CA LEU A 88 -17.80 -0.11 19.62
C LEU A 88 -18.76 -0.95 20.47
N ASP A 89 -19.50 -1.84 19.82
CA ASP A 89 -20.30 -2.85 20.51
C ASP A 89 -19.39 -3.72 21.39
N PRO A 90 -19.75 -4.02 22.65
CA PRO A 90 -19.03 -4.98 23.48
C PRO A 90 -18.82 -6.36 22.81
N ALA A 91 -19.71 -6.75 21.90
CA ALA A 91 -19.64 -7.95 21.09
C ALA A 91 -18.91 -7.78 19.75
N ALA A 92 -18.35 -6.59 19.44
CA ALA A 92 -17.57 -6.37 18.25
C ALA A 92 -16.42 -7.38 18.13
N SER A 93 -16.20 -7.89 16.93
CA SER A 93 -15.19 -8.92 16.64
C SER A 93 -14.44 -8.62 15.36
N PHE A 94 -13.20 -9.11 15.32
CA PHE A 94 -12.23 -8.80 14.28
C PHE A 94 -11.89 -10.07 13.50
N SER A 95 -11.82 -9.93 12.18
CA SER A 95 -11.50 -11.02 11.26
C SER A 95 -10.06 -10.98 10.78
N ARG A 96 -9.44 -9.78 10.73
CA ARG A 96 -8.05 -9.57 10.34
C ARG A 96 -7.45 -8.39 11.10
N LEU A 97 -6.16 -8.48 11.40
CA LEU A 97 -5.36 -7.39 11.97
C LEU A 97 -4.14 -7.10 11.10
N ALA A 98 -3.75 -5.83 11.04
CA ALA A 98 -2.46 -5.44 10.48
C ALA A 98 -1.78 -4.33 11.27
N ILE A 99 -0.46 -4.44 11.41
CA ILE A 99 0.41 -3.40 11.97
C ILE A 99 1.34 -2.94 10.85
N GLY A 100 1.31 -1.65 10.55
CA GLY A 100 2.10 -1.08 9.46
C GLY A 100 2.39 0.41 9.64
N GLY A 101 2.77 1.06 8.55
CA GLY A 101 2.92 2.52 8.49
C GLY A 101 4.34 2.96 8.16
N GLY A 102 5.13 3.23 9.20
CA GLY A 102 6.57 3.30 9.10
C GLY A 102 7.17 1.90 9.10
N THR A 103 7.76 1.51 10.22
CA THR A 103 8.33 0.18 10.41
C THR A 103 7.89 -0.33 11.78
N PRO A 104 6.89 -1.21 11.89
CA PRO A 104 6.45 -1.77 13.17
C PRO A 104 7.58 -2.36 14.01
N THR A 105 8.49 -3.10 13.37
CA THR A 105 9.68 -3.66 14.00
C THR A 105 10.74 -2.62 14.36
N TYR A 106 10.52 -1.30 14.15
CA TYR A 106 11.36 -0.27 14.76
C TYR A 106 11.32 -0.32 16.29
N LEU A 107 10.15 -0.70 16.83
CA LEU A 107 9.98 -0.96 18.25
C LEU A 107 10.94 -2.07 18.70
N THR A 108 11.53 -1.87 19.87
CA THR A 108 12.28 -2.92 20.57
C THR A 108 11.36 -4.08 20.95
N ALA A 109 11.91 -5.24 21.30
CA ALA A 109 11.11 -6.38 21.75
C ALA A 109 10.16 -6.02 22.92
N SER A 110 10.63 -5.24 23.90
CA SER A 110 9.81 -4.77 25.03
C SER A 110 8.68 -3.82 24.61
N GLU A 111 8.98 -2.88 23.72
CA GLU A 111 7.97 -1.96 23.16
C GLU A 111 6.93 -2.71 22.29
N LEU A 112 7.34 -3.79 21.60
CA LEU A 112 6.41 -4.67 20.87
C LEU A 112 5.48 -5.42 21.83
N GLU A 113 5.98 -5.94 22.95
CA GLU A 113 5.15 -6.55 23.99
C GLU A 113 4.11 -5.56 24.54
N GLU A 114 4.53 -4.31 24.79
CA GLU A 114 3.61 -3.26 25.21
C GLU A 114 2.52 -3.00 24.16
N LEU A 115 2.92 -2.90 22.88
CA LEU A 115 1.99 -2.73 21.76
C LEU A 115 0.98 -3.88 21.71
N PHE A 116 1.41 -5.13 21.81
CA PHE A 116 0.51 -6.28 21.80
C PHE A 116 -0.51 -6.23 22.94
N GLY A 117 -0.12 -5.75 24.13
CA GLY A 117 -1.06 -5.47 25.21
C GLY A 117 -2.11 -4.41 24.82
N ILE A 118 -1.71 -3.34 24.12
CA ILE A 118 -2.66 -2.33 23.62
C ILE A 118 -3.62 -2.94 22.58
N LEU A 119 -3.11 -3.78 21.68
CA LEU A 119 -3.92 -4.41 20.64
C LEU A 119 -4.93 -5.38 21.23
N ALA A 120 -4.54 -6.15 22.25
CA ALA A 120 -5.44 -7.06 22.96
C ALA A 120 -6.57 -6.28 23.66
N ASP A 121 -6.25 -5.16 24.30
CA ASP A 121 -7.25 -4.27 24.92
C ASP A 121 -8.22 -3.69 23.86
N ALA A 122 -7.71 -3.32 22.68
CA ALA A 122 -8.49 -2.67 21.63
C ALA A 122 -9.38 -3.64 20.84
N PHE A 123 -8.83 -4.76 20.42
CA PHE A 123 -9.44 -5.66 19.45
C PHE A 123 -9.93 -6.97 20.08
N GLY A 124 -9.44 -7.32 21.27
CA GLY A 124 -9.81 -8.53 22.00
C GLY A 124 -9.33 -9.83 21.36
N ASP A 125 -9.58 -10.94 22.06
CA ASP A 125 -9.21 -12.30 21.62
C ASP A 125 -10.35 -13.00 20.86
N ARG A 126 -11.47 -12.30 20.64
CA ARG A 126 -12.65 -12.83 19.96
C ARG A 126 -12.48 -12.72 18.45
N ALA A 127 -11.97 -13.79 17.85
CA ALA A 127 -12.11 -13.99 16.41
C ALA A 127 -13.58 -13.91 16.01
N ALA A 128 -13.86 -13.20 14.91
CA ALA A 128 -15.19 -13.22 14.31
C ALA A 128 -15.61 -14.69 14.06
N PRO A 129 -16.88 -15.05 14.35
CA PRO A 129 -17.35 -16.40 14.10
C PRO A 129 -17.14 -16.75 12.63
N ALA A 130 -16.75 -18.00 12.35
CA ALA A 130 -16.65 -18.47 10.97
C ALA A 130 -17.97 -18.14 10.26
N PRO A 131 -17.96 -17.46 9.11
CA PRO A 131 -19.19 -17.12 8.42
C PRO A 131 -19.95 -18.42 8.11
N ALA A 132 -21.28 -18.39 8.21
CA ALA A 132 -22.10 -19.42 7.57
C ALA A 132 -21.65 -19.49 6.10
N PRO A 133 -21.51 -20.70 5.50
CA PRO A 133 -21.02 -20.85 4.14
C PRO A 133 -21.91 -19.99 3.23
N SER A 134 -21.38 -18.84 2.84
CA SER A 134 -21.97 -18.03 1.80
C SER A 134 -21.78 -18.83 0.51
N PRO A 135 -22.68 -18.76 -0.47
CA PRO A 135 -22.47 -19.38 -1.79
C PRO A 135 -21.32 -18.71 -2.58
N ARG A 136 -20.48 -17.91 -1.92
CA ARG A 136 -19.22 -17.38 -2.43
C ARG A 136 -18.22 -18.54 -2.44
N LEU A 137 -18.40 -19.42 -3.43
CA LEU A 137 -17.49 -20.50 -3.71
C LEU A 137 -16.08 -19.92 -3.82
N LEU A 138 -15.17 -20.42 -2.98
CA LEU A 138 -13.83 -20.74 -3.43
C LEU A 138 -13.99 -21.36 -4.80
N ALA A 139 -13.40 -20.77 -5.83
CA ALA A 139 -13.31 -21.44 -7.13
C ALA A 139 -12.55 -22.74 -6.89
N ASP A 140 -13.30 -23.82 -6.74
CA ASP A 140 -12.79 -25.17 -6.59
C ASP A 140 -12.05 -25.52 -7.90
N PRO A 141 -10.77 -25.91 -7.89
CA PRO A 141 -10.00 -26.11 -9.14
C PRO A 141 -10.35 -27.40 -9.89
N ALA A 142 -11.38 -28.15 -9.49
CA ALA A 142 -11.64 -29.49 -9.98
C ALA A 142 -13.03 -29.61 -10.62
N SER A 143 -13.17 -29.17 -11.88
CA SER A 143 -14.06 -29.83 -12.86
C SER A 143 -14.03 -29.13 -14.22
N ALA A 144 -13.06 -29.49 -15.06
CA ALA A 144 -13.25 -29.49 -16.52
C ALA A 144 -12.16 -30.34 -17.20
N SER A 145 -12.14 -31.65 -16.90
CA SER A 145 -11.59 -32.63 -17.82
C SER A 145 -12.63 -32.90 -18.91
N ALA A 146 -12.46 -32.35 -20.11
CA ALA A 146 -13.01 -32.93 -21.34
C ALA A 146 -12.39 -32.27 -22.59
N GLY A 147 -11.59 -33.06 -23.32
CA GLY A 147 -11.53 -33.04 -24.79
C GLY A 147 -10.82 -31.88 -25.49
N HIS A 148 -9.52 -32.04 -25.73
CA HIS A 148 -8.89 -31.43 -26.91
C HIS A 148 -9.54 -31.96 -28.20
N PRO A 149 -9.63 -31.11 -29.24
CA PRO A 149 -8.99 -31.48 -30.49
C PRO A 149 -8.04 -30.38 -31.00
N ALA A 150 -6.95 -30.84 -31.59
CA ALA A 150 -5.86 -30.04 -32.16
C ALA A 150 -6.31 -29.15 -33.33
N PRO A 151 -5.63 -28.02 -33.60
CA PRO A 151 -5.71 -27.35 -34.88
C PRO A 151 -4.57 -27.80 -35.81
N GLU A 152 -4.92 -28.27 -37.00
CA GLU A 152 -3.99 -28.39 -38.15
C GLU A 152 -4.10 -27.18 -39.10
N PRO A 153 -3.10 -26.94 -39.97
CA PRO A 153 -2.68 -25.60 -40.41
C PRO A 153 -2.98 -25.30 -41.90
N LEU A 154 -3.14 -24.02 -42.25
CA LEU A 154 -3.08 -23.51 -43.63
C LEU A 154 -2.49 -22.07 -43.57
N SER A 155 -1.26 -21.78 -44.02
CA SER A 155 -0.66 -21.76 -45.37
C SER A 155 -0.52 -20.32 -45.91
N ALA A 156 0.75 -19.92 -46.09
CA ALA A 156 1.38 -18.85 -46.90
C ALA A 156 0.72 -18.59 -48.28
N SER A 157 0.85 -17.47 -49.04
CA SER A 157 1.63 -16.19 -49.06
C SER A 157 1.09 -15.36 -50.28
N PRO A 158 1.84 -14.45 -50.96
CA PRO A 158 2.19 -13.06 -50.62
C PRO A 158 1.77 -12.02 -51.70
N GLY A 159 1.84 -10.72 -51.38
CA GLY A 159 1.74 -9.63 -52.35
C GLY A 159 2.55 -8.40 -51.95
N ARG A 160 3.74 -8.24 -52.56
CA ARG A 160 4.49 -6.97 -52.60
C ARG A 160 3.75 -5.98 -53.50
N LEU A 161 3.82 -4.69 -53.19
CA LEU A 161 4.07 -3.61 -54.17
C LEU A 161 4.53 -2.34 -53.45
N THR A 162 5.38 -1.62 -54.16
CA THR A 162 6.33 -0.55 -53.79
C THR A 162 5.73 0.85 -53.85
N GLY A 163 6.26 1.82 -53.08
CA GLY A 163 6.15 3.25 -53.41
C GLY A 163 6.31 4.23 -52.24
N GLU A 164 7.41 4.99 -52.25
CA GLU A 164 7.65 6.28 -51.56
C GLU A 164 7.97 7.32 -52.66
N PRO A 165 8.04 8.65 -52.39
CA PRO A 165 7.11 9.56 -51.72
C PRO A 165 6.78 10.77 -52.66
N PRO A 166 6.16 11.89 -52.19
CA PRO A 166 6.99 13.07 -51.95
C PRO A 166 6.53 14.05 -50.85
N SER A 167 7.43 15.01 -50.61
CA SER A 167 7.53 16.11 -49.64
C SER A 167 6.58 17.32 -49.80
N ALA A 168 6.19 17.89 -48.65
CA ALA A 168 5.91 19.30 -48.23
C ALA A 168 5.31 20.35 -49.19
N PRO A 169 4.54 21.33 -48.63
CA PRO A 169 5.17 22.63 -48.34
C PRO A 169 4.76 23.31 -47.00
N ARG A 170 5.60 24.29 -46.62
CA ARG A 170 5.46 25.29 -45.54
C ARG A 170 4.70 26.54 -46.03
N GLU A 171 4.07 27.28 -45.11
CA GLU A 171 3.94 28.77 -45.07
C GLU A 171 3.42 29.18 -43.66
N HIS A 172 4.21 29.85 -42.80
CA HIS A 172 4.40 31.31 -42.55
C HIS A 172 3.22 32.00 -41.81
N LEU A 173 3.31 32.36 -40.52
CA LEU A 173 4.02 33.46 -39.81
C LEU A 173 3.25 34.80 -39.75
N THR A 174 2.93 35.27 -38.54
CA THR A 174 3.11 36.65 -37.99
C THR A 174 2.77 36.57 -36.49
N GLY A 175 3.38 37.23 -35.50
CA GLY A 175 4.49 38.18 -35.32
C GLY A 175 4.53 38.49 -33.80
N GLN A 176 5.71 38.42 -33.12
CA GLN A 176 6.54 39.58 -32.68
C GLN A 176 5.97 40.34 -31.46
N SER A 177 6.67 40.72 -30.37
CA SER A 177 8.09 40.97 -30.03
C SER A 177 8.21 41.12 -28.49
N ALA A 178 9.18 40.54 -27.75
CA ALA A 178 10.59 40.97 -27.46
C ALA A 178 10.75 42.00 -26.27
N PRO A 179 11.96 42.30 -25.73
CA PRO A 179 12.57 41.60 -24.57
C PRO A 179 13.25 42.50 -23.47
N ALA A 180 13.68 41.85 -22.36
CA ALA A 180 14.81 42.06 -21.40
C ALA A 180 15.25 43.46 -20.90
N PRO A 181 15.89 43.56 -19.70
CA PRO A 181 17.35 43.38 -19.63
C PRO A 181 17.92 42.70 -18.35
N ARG A 182 19.20 42.30 -18.46
CA ARG A 182 20.14 41.90 -17.40
C ARG A 182 21.07 43.08 -17.08
N GLU A 183 21.53 43.20 -15.83
CA GLU A 183 22.80 43.86 -15.47
C GLU A 183 23.58 43.06 -14.40
N HIS A 184 24.90 43.28 -14.39
CA HIS A 184 26.01 42.52 -13.79
C HIS A 184 26.44 43.00 -12.38
N LEU A 185 27.43 42.26 -11.82
CA LEU A 185 28.43 42.58 -10.76
C LEU A 185 28.06 42.08 -9.34
N ALA A 186 28.94 41.54 -8.50
CA ALA A 186 30.31 41.03 -8.55
C ALA A 186 30.60 40.34 -7.19
N GLY A 187 31.53 39.37 -7.12
CA GLY A 187 32.23 39.01 -5.87
C GLY A 187 32.26 37.52 -5.49
N GLU A 188 33.32 36.81 -5.89
CA GLU A 188 34.02 35.80 -5.05
C GLU A 188 35.12 36.54 -4.22
N PRO A 189 35.92 35.94 -3.28
CA PRO A 189 36.14 34.53 -2.84
C PRO A 189 36.19 34.43 -1.26
N PRO A 190 36.79 33.44 -0.54
CA PRO A 190 37.61 32.32 -0.98
C PRO A 190 37.39 30.92 -0.37
N SER A 191 38.05 29.99 -1.06
CA SER A 191 38.38 28.62 -0.70
C SER A 191 39.12 28.48 0.65
N ALA A 192 38.76 27.46 1.42
CA ALA A 192 39.66 26.83 2.37
C ALA A 192 39.61 25.30 2.20
N SER A 193 40.80 24.72 2.22
CA SER A 193 41.14 23.35 1.83
C SER A 193 40.80 22.30 2.91
N ARG A 194 40.45 21.11 2.42
CA ARG A 194 40.48 19.75 3.02
C ARG A 194 41.02 19.59 4.45
N GLU A 195 40.22 18.92 5.27
CA GLU A 195 40.70 17.82 6.13
C GLU A 195 39.79 16.59 6.00
N HIS A 196 40.43 15.44 5.81
CA HIS A 196 39.82 14.11 5.85
C HIS A 196 39.42 13.78 7.29
N LEU A 197 38.15 13.45 7.50
CA LEU A 197 37.70 12.70 8.67
C LEU A 197 36.90 11.49 8.18
N THR A 198 37.62 10.39 8.04
CA THR A 198 37.07 9.04 7.97
C THR A 198 36.40 8.73 9.30
N GLY A 199 35.08 8.87 9.37
CA GLY A 199 34.27 8.39 10.48
C GLY A 199 32.97 7.82 9.91
N GLN A 200 32.85 6.49 9.92
CA GLN A 200 31.56 5.84 9.72
C GLN A 200 30.68 6.19 10.92
N PRO A 201 29.39 6.56 10.75
CA PRO A 201 28.49 6.61 11.90
C PRO A 201 28.18 5.17 12.30
N GLU A 202 28.74 4.73 13.42
CA GLU A 202 28.32 3.51 14.10
C GLU A 202 26.83 3.66 14.49
N SER A 203 26.02 2.66 14.12
CA SER A 203 24.64 2.53 14.55
C SER A 203 24.60 2.37 16.07
N ALA A 204 24.13 3.38 16.79
CA ALA A 204 23.90 3.28 18.22
C ALA A 204 22.77 2.25 18.48
N SER A 205 23.14 1.06 18.94
CA SER A 205 22.22 -0.01 19.31
C SER A 205 21.29 0.46 20.45
N ARG A 206 19.97 0.44 20.23
CA ARG A 206 18.92 0.81 21.22
C ARG A 206 18.77 -0.23 22.36
N GLU A 207 19.81 -0.96 22.73
CA GLU A 207 19.76 -1.93 23.82
C GLU A 207 19.98 -1.22 25.16
N ARG A 208 18.88 -0.92 25.86
CA ARG A 208 18.91 -0.58 27.29
C ARG A 208 18.52 -1.81 28.12
N LEU A 209 19.21 -1.91 29.26
CA LEU A 209 19.16 -2.96 30.29
C LEU A 209 17.76 -3.55 30.51
N ALA A 210 17.69 -4.88 30.39
CA ALA A 210 16.52 -5.68 30.70
C ALA A 210 16.12 -5.50 32.19
N GLY A 211 15.02 -4.78 32.42
CA GLY A 211 14.18 -5.00 33.59
C GLY A 211 13.35 -6.27 33.38
N GLU A 212 12.99 -6.96 34.47
CA GLU A 212 12.18 -8.18 34.40
C GLU A 212 10.90 -7.96 33.57
N PRO A 213 10.54 -8.91 32.68
CA PRO A 213 9.35 -8.78 31.85
C PRO A 213 8.09 -8.79 32.75
N PRO A 214 7.14 -7.85 32.54
CA PRO A 214 5.85 -7.91 33.22
C PRO A 214 5.14 -9.23 32.91
N SER A 215 4.44 -9.80 33.90
CA SER A 215 3.92 -11.17 33.85
C SER A 215 3.09 -11.44 32.58
N ALA A 216 3.44 -12.52 31.86
CA ALA A 216 2.93 -12.94 30.55
C ALA A 216 1.46 -13.46 30.54
N SER A 217 0.53 -12.80 31.21
CA SER A 217 -0.88 -13.24 31.30
C SER A 217 -1.93 -12.21 30.85
N ARG A 218 -1.55 -11.10 30.20
CA ARG A 218 -2.50 -10.17 29.59
C ARG A 218 -2.67 -10.45 28.09
N GLY A 219 -3.90 -10.82 27.71
CA GLY A 219 -4.49 -10.89 26.37
C GLY A 219 -3.58 -11.30 25.22
N ARG A 220 -3.65 -12.56 24.78
CA ARG A 220 -3.03 -12.97 23.50
C ARG A 220 -4.08 -12.75 22.42
N LEU A 221 -3.72 -12.09 21.32
CA LEU A 221 -4.53 -11.96 20.09
C LEU A 221 -4.85 -13.31 19.37
N SER A 222 -4.77 -14.43 20.09
CA SER A 222 -4.93 -15.78 19.58
C SER A 222 -6.26 -15.92 18.84
N GLY A 223 -6.18 -16.18 17.54
CA GLY A 223 -7.33 -16.49 16.70
C GLY A 223 -7.63 -15.48 15.59
N VAL A 224 -7.04 -14.28 15.62
CA VAL A 224 -7.21 -13.31 14.52
C VAL A 224 -5.94 -13.25 13.65
N PRO A 225 -6.03 -13.54 12.34
CA PRO A 225 -4.89 -13.43 11.43
C PRO A 225 -4.25 -12.04 11.48
N LEU A 226 -2.99 -12.00 11.89
CA LEU A 226 -2.21 -10.78 12.04
C LEU A 226 -1.12 -10.69 10.97
N SER A 227 -1.06 -9.55 10.29
CA SER A 227 0.02 -9.16 9.36
C SER A 227 0.88 -8.03 9.95
N VAL A 228 2.20 -8.13 9.84
CA VAL A 228 3.12 -7.10 10.32
C VAL A 228 4.11 -6.71 9.21
N GLU A 229 4.28 -5.40 9.00
CA GLU A 229 5.31 -4.86 8.11
C GLU A 229 6.68 -4.77 8.81
N THR A 230 7.77 -4.92 8.06
CA THR A 230 9.14 -4.85 8.59
C THR A 230 10.15 -4.29 7.57
N SER A 231 11.36 -3.97 8.03
CA SER A 231 12.51 -3.60 7.23
C SER A 231 13.69 -4.54 7.49
N PRO A 232 14.62 -4.71 6.53
CA PRO A 232 15.84 -5.52 6.75
C PRO A 232 16.59 -5.18 8.05
N ALA A 233 16.93 -3.91 8.28
CA ALA A 233 17.64 -3.47 9.48
C ALA A 233 16.90 -3.72 10.81
N THR A 234 15.57 -3.89 10.79
CA THR A 234 14.78 -4.09 12.03
C THR A 234 14.19 -5.48 12.19
N ALA A 235 14.35 -6.38 11.23
CA ALA A 235 13.87 -7.76 11.30
C ALA A 235 14.84 -8.62 12.15
N THR A 236 15.08 -8.20 13.39
CA THR A 236 16.00 -8.88 14.31
C THR A 236 15.34 -10.10 14.96
N PRO A 237 16.11 -11.14 15.33
CA PRO A 237 15.56 -12.38 15.89
C PRO A 237 14.70 -12.19 17.15
N ASP A 238 15.09 -11.27 18.05
CA ASP A 238 14.35 -10.95 19.28
C ASP A 238 12.97 -10.36 18.98
N ARG A 239 12.87 -9.43 18.01
CA ARG A 239 11.61 -8.79 17.62
C ARG A 239 10.71 -9.79 16.90
N LEU A 240 11.27 -10.57 15.99
CA LEU A 240 10.54 -11.62 15.27
C LEU A 240 10.03 -12.72 16.22
N ALA A 241 10.76 -13.04 17.28
CA ALA A 241 10.32 -13.95 18.32
C ALA A 241 9.07 -13.43 19.06
N VAL A 242 9.02 -12.13 19.39
CA VAL A 242 7.81 -11.49 19.95
C VAL A 242 6.65 -11.59 18.96
N LEU A 243 6.85 -11.23 17.69
CA LEU A 243 5.81 -11.32 16.67
C LEU A 243 5.25 -12.75 16.54
N ALA A 244 6.12 -13.76 16.53
CA ALA A 244 5.72 -15.16 16.47
C ALA A 244 4.98 -15.61 17.74
N ALA A 245 5.43 -15.20 18.93
CA ALA A 245 4.81 -15.53 20.20
C ALA A 245 3.36 -15.02 20.33
N HIS A 246 3.06 -13.89 19.67
CA HIS A 246 1.72 -13.29 19.59
C HIS A 246 0.88 -13.73 18.38
N GLY A 247 1.32 -14.78 17.66
CA GLY A 247 0.51 -15.40 16.61
C GLY A 247 0.49 -14.64 15.28
N THR A 248 1.54 -13.86 14.98
CA THR A 248 1.68 -13.24 13.65
C THR A 248 1.66 -14.31 12.57
N THR A 249 0.77 -14.14 11.60
CA THR A 249 0.55 -15.10 10.49
C THR A 249 1.25 -14.68 9.21
N ARG A 250 1.53 -13.38 9.06
CA ARG A 250 2.11 -12.78 7.86
C ARG A 250 3.15 -11.72 8.19
N ILE A 251 4.33 -11.80 7.57
CA ILE A 251 5.34 -10.74 7.55
C ILE A 251 5.45 -10.16 6.14
N SER A 252 5.45 -8.84 6.05
CA SER A 252 5.74 -8.09 4.82
C SER A 252 7.06 -7.37 4.97
N ILE A 253 8.08 -7.75 4.19
CA ILE A 253 9.39 -7.08 4.23
C ILE A 253 9.62 -6.26 2.96
N GLY A 254 9.92 -4.98 3.15
CA GLY A 254 10.30 -4.11 2.05
C GLY A 254 11.75 -4.34 1.63
N VAL A 255 12.01 -5.11 0.57
CA VAL A 255 13.37 -5.33 0.03
C VAL A 255 13.69 -4.36 -1.12
N GLN A 256 12.70 -4.01 -1.92
CA GLN A 256 12.77 -3.04 -3.03
C GLN A 256 13.65 -3.49 -4.20
N SER A 257 14.91 -3.85 -3.96
CA SER A 257 15.84 -4.44 -4.92
C SER A 257 16.90 -5.25 -4.17
N PHE A 258 17.42 -6.31 -4.79
CA PHE A 258 18.54 -7.10 -4.27
C PHE A 258 19.91 -6.52 -4.66
N LEU A 259 19.93 -5.32 -5.25
CA LEU A 259 21.15 -4.61 -5.65
C LEU A 259 21.33 -3.34 -4.83
N ASP A 260 22.46 -3.23 -4.12
CA ASP A 260 22.82 -2.07 -3.29
C ASP A 260 22.76 -0.73 -4.07
N ALA A 261 23.13 -0.75 -5.35
CA ALA A 261 23.11 0.44 -6.20
C ALA A 261 21.69 0.94 -6.45
N GLU A 262 20.75 0.04 -6.76
CA GLU A 262 19.34 0.37 -6.98
C GLU A 262 18.66 0.79 -5.67
N ALA A 263 18.94 0.07 -4.57
CA ALA A 263 18.43 0.43 -3.25
C ALA A 263 18.88 1.85 -2.84
N ARG A 264 20.16 2.19 -3.06
CA ARG A 264 20.69 3.55 -2.87
C ARG A 264 20.01 4.57 -3.79
N ALA A 265 19.81 4.25 -5.07
CA ALA A 265 19.15 5.12 -6.04
C ALA A 265 17.69 5.41 -5.64
N ALA A 266 16.97 4.43 -5.07
CA ALA A 266 15.64 4.61 -4.50
C ALA A 266 15.63 5.45 -3.20
N GLY A 267 16.81 5.81 -2.68
CA GLY A 267 16.98 6.54 -1.42
C GLY A 267 16.77 5.67 -0.19
N ARG A 268 17.10 4.37 -0.27
CA ARG A 268 17.07 3.41 0.83
C ARG A 268 18.31 2.50 0.75
N PRO A 269 19.48 2.96 1.20
CA PRO A 269 20.77 2.31 0.95
C PRO A 269 21.02 1.11 1.88
N GLN A 270 20.04 0.20 1.99
CA GLN A 270 20.22 -1.08 2.65
C GLN A 270 21.18 -1.96 1.84
N ARG A 271 21.98 -2.76 2.54
CA ARG A 271 23.01 -3.62 1.92
C ARG A 271 22.49 -5.04 1.78
N LEU A 272 22.89 -5.73 0.71
CA LEU A 272 22.48 -7.10 0.45
C LEU A 272 22.70 -8.06 1.65
N PRO A 273 23.84 -8.05 2.38
CA PRO A 273 24.01 -8.93 3.53
C PRO A 273 22.94 -8.75 4.63
N GLU A 274 22.47 -7.51 4.84
CA GLU A 274 21.43 -7.19 5.80
C GLU A 274 20.06 -7.72 5.34
N VAL A 275 19.75 -7.58 4.04
CA VAL A 275 18.55 -8.16 3.41
C VAL A 275 18.55 -9.68 3.58
N MET A 276 19.67 -10.34 3.28
CA MET A 276 19.77 -11.80 3.37
C MET A 276 19.65 -12.29 4.82
N ALA A 277 20.27 -11.59 5.77
CA ALA A 277 20.14 -11.91 7.20
C ALA A 277 18.69 -11.75 7.70
N ALA A 278 18.00 -10.69 7.29
CA ALA A 278 16.62 -10.44 7.65
C ALA A 278 15.66 -11.52 7.10
N LEU A 279 15.83 -11.90 5.83
CA LEU A 279 15.02 -12.95 5.22
C LEU A 279 15.25 -14.31 5.89
N GLN A 280 16.51 -14.62 6.25
CA GLN A 280 16.82 -15.81 7.04
C GLN A 280 16.15 -15.78 8.41
N ALA A 281 16.27 -14.67 9.15
CA ALA A 281 15.65 -14.52 10.46
C ALA A 281 14.12 -14.67 10.41
N ILE A 282 13.46 -14.13 9.38
CA ILE A 282 12.01 -14.31 9.18
C ILE A 282 11.65 -15.79 8.95
N ARG A 283 12.45 -16.51 8.14
CA ARG A 283 12.24 -17.95 7.93
C ARG A 283 12.46 -18.75 9.21
N ASP A 284 13.48 -18.41 9.98
CA ASP A 284 13.79 -19.06 11.26
C ASP A 284 12.69 -18.83 12.32
N ALA A 285 12.01 -17.67 12.27
CA ALA A 285 10.86 -17.37 13.11
C ALA A 285 9.60 -18.19 12.78
N ARG A 286 9.59 -18.92 11.64
CA ARG A 286 8.50 -19.81 11.20
C ARG A 286 7.14 -19.13 11.10
N ILE A 287 7.12 -17.83 10.75
CA ILE A 287 5.87 -17.13 10.45
C ILE A 287 5.34 -17.64 9.09
N PRO A 288 4.07 -18.09 8.99
CA PRO A 288 3.59 -18.85 7.84
C PRO A 288 3.70 -18.16 6.47
N VAL A 289 3.38 -16.86 6.40
CA VAL A 289 3.35 -16.12 5.14
C VAL A 289 4.48 -15.09 5.13
N LEU A 290 5.46 -15.29 4.24
CA LEU A 290 6.43 -14.26 3.87
C LEU A 290 5.94 -13.53 2.61
N ASN A 291 5.79 -12.22 2.71
CA ASN A 291 5.70 -11.32 1.57
C ASN A 291 7.00 -10.53 1.39
N ILE A 292 7.48 -10.45 0.14
CA ILE A 292 8.60 -9.60 -0.24
C ILE A 292 8.08 -8.47 -1.15
N ASP A 293 8.29 -7.21 -0.75
CA ASP A 293 7.99 -6.06 -1.59
C ASP A 293 9.19 -5.68 -2.45
N LEU A 294 8.98 -5.53 -3.76
CA LEU A 294 9.96 -5.07 -4.74
C LEU A 294 9.46 -3.84 -5.49
N ILE A 295 10.40 -3.01 -5.95
CA ILE A 295 10.10 -1.80 -6.72
C ILE A 295 10.77 -1.90 -8.09
N TYR A 296 9.98 -1.68 -9.15
CA TYR A 296 10.48 -1.57 -10.51
C TYR A 296 10.41 -0.12 -11.03
N GLY A 297 11.26 0.22 -11.98
CA GLY A 297 11.43 1.59 -12.47
C GLY A 297 12.39 2.43 -11.63
N ILE A 298 13.26 1.81 -10.83
CA ILE A 298 14.30 2.53 -10.08
C ILE A 298 15.30 3.15 -11.06
N ASP A 299 15.85 4.32 -10.74
CA ASP A 299 16.86 4.95 -11.58
C ASP A 299 18.10 4.04 -11.73
N GLY A 300 18.56 3.88 -12.98
CA GLY A 300 19.62 2.92 -13.34
C GLY A 300 19.20 1.44 -13.43
N GLN A 301 17.95 1.08 -13.10
CA GLN A 301 17.46 -0.29 -13.22
C GLN A 301 17.25 -0.68 -14.69
N THR A 302 17.62 -1.91 -15.03
CA THR A 302 17.53 -2.50 -16.38
C THR A 302 16.73 -3.82 -16.32
N ALA A 303 16.34 -4.36 -17.47
CA ALA A 303 15.68 -5.68 -17.51
C ALA A 303 16.55 -6.80 -16.91
N GLN A 304 17.87 -6.72 -17.05
CA GLN A 304 18.82 -7.70 -16.50
C GLN A 304 18.93 -7.59 -14.98
N THR A 305 19.08 -6.38 -14.45
CA THR A 305 19.18 -6.16 -13.00
C THR A 305 17.85 -6.41 -12.30
N TRP A 306 16.73 -6.15 -12.99
CA TRP A 306 15.41 -6.52 -12.54
C TRP A 306 15.22 -8.04 -12.51
N GLN A 307 15.62 -8.76 -13.56
CA GLN A 307 15.62 -10.23 -13.57
C GLN A 307 16.37 -10.79 -12.37
N HIS A 308 17.57 -10.26 -12.10
CA HIS A 308 18.37 -10.69 -10.96
C HIS A 308 17.61 -10.52 -9.62
N SER A 309 16.94 -9.39 -9.40
CA SER A 309 16.14 -9.18 -8.18
C SER A 309 14.94 -10.12 -8.09
N LEU A 310 14.27 -10.43 -9.21
CA LEU A 310 13.19 -11.42 -9.26
C LEU A 310 13.71 -12.83 -8.92
N ASP A 311 14.84 -13.23 -9.50
CA ASP A 311 15.45 -14.54 -9.28
C ASP A 311 15.88 -14.71 -7.81
N GLU A 312 16.54 -13.69 -7.24
CA GLU A 312 16.94 -13.73 -5.81
C GLU A 312 15.72 -13.78 -4.89
N ALA A 313 14.65 -13.03 -5.18
CA ALA A 313 13.41 -13.10 -4.41
C ALA A 313 12.79 -14.50 -4.46
N LEU A 314 12.73 -15.12 -5.63
CA LEU A 314 12.15 -16.45 -5.83
C LEU A 314 12.93 -17.57 -5.12
N ARG A 315 14.24 -17.41 -4.89
CA ARG A 315 15.04 -18.38 -4.10
C ARG A 315 14.53 -18.55 -2.67
N TRP A 316 13.95 -17.49 -2.11
CA TRP A 316 13.32 -17.54 -0.78
C TRP A 316 11.94 -18.21 -0.80
N ARG A 317 11.43 -18.54 -1.98
CA ARG A 317 10.07 -19.07 -2.22
C ARG A 317 9.04 -18.34 -1.36
N PRO A 318 8.92 -17.00 -1.41
CA PRO A 318 7.96 -16.30 -0.59
C PRO A 318 6.54 -16.73 -0.93
N GLU A 319 5.65 -16.74 0.04
CA GLU A 319 4.24 -17.06 -0.20
C GLU A 319 3.59 -15.95 -1.04
N GLU A 320 4.09 -14.71 -0.92
CA GLU A 320 3.63 -13.56 -1.68
C GLU A 320 4.80 -12.68 -2.17
N LEU A 321 4.58 -12.07 -3.33
CA LEU A 321 5.43 -11.02 -3.88
C LEU A 321 4.56 -9.83 -4.24
N TYR A 322 4.95 -8.65 -3.77
CA TYR A 322 4.29 -7.40 -4.12
C TYR A 322 5.22 -6.54 -4.96
N LEU A 323 4.78 -6.23 -6.19
CA LEU A 323 5.58 -5.49 -7.16
C LEU A 323 5.00 -4.10 -7.35
N TYR A 324 5.77 -3.08 -6.98
CA TYR A 324 5.34 -1.69 -7.06
C TYR A 324 6.10 -0.94 -8.15
N PRO A 325 5.43 -0.19 -9.06
CA PRO A 325 6.15 0.80 -9.85
C PRO A 325 6.66 1.89 -8.91
N LEU A 326 7.86 2.40 -9.17
CA LEU A 326 8.40 3.53 -8.43
C LEU A 326 7.54 4.77 -8.70
N TYR A 327 6.88 5.28 -7.66
CA TYR A 327 6.24 6.59 -7.72
C TYR A 327 7.18 7.66 -7.22
N VAL A 328 7.38 8.66 -8.07
CA VAL A 328 7.97 9.92 -7.65
C VAL A 328 6.82 10.86 -7.29
N ARG A 329 6.83 11.35 -6.05
CA ARG A 329 5.80 12.25 -5.50
C ARG A 329 6.45 13.53 -4.97
N PRO A 330 5.75 14.68 -5.03
CA PRO A 330 6.21 15.91 -4.39
C PRO A 330 6.58 15.67 -2.91
N LEU A 331 7.46 16.51 -2.37
CA LEU A 331 7.90 16.49 -0.96
C LEU A 331 8.69 15.24 -0.52
N THR A 332 8.82 14.22 -1.37
CA THR A 332 9.68 13.05 -1.13
C THR A 332 11.14 13.34 -1.50
N GLY A 333 12.07 12.50 -1.02
CA GLY A 333 13.50 12.64 -1.33
C GLY A 333 13.81 12.54 -2.82
N LEU A 334 13.12 11.65 -3.53
CA LEU A 334 13.20 11.52 -4.99
C LEU A 334 12.43 12.63 -5.70
N GLY A 335 11.28 13.06 -5.17
CA GLY A 335 10.52 14.19 -5.71
C GLY A 335 11.35 15.46 -5.85
N ARG A 336 12.26 15.72 -4.90
CA ARG A 336 13.19 16.86 -4.95
C ARG A 336 14.32 16.72 -5.97
N ARG A 337 14.59 15.50 -6.46
CA ARG A 337 15.69 15.18 -7.40
C ARG A 337 15.19 14.69 -8.75
N ALA A 338 13.88 14.72 -8.98
CA ALA A 338 13.27 14.08 -10.14
C ALA A 338 13.68 14.78 -11.44
N HIS A 339 14.16 13.99 -12.40
CA HIS A 339 14.34 14.43 -13.78
C HIS A 339 13.24 13.81 -14.64
N ALA A 340 12.72 14.59 -15.61
CA ALA A 340 11.74 14.08 -16.56
C ALA A 340 12.41 13.04 -17.47
N ARG A 341 11.87 11.82 -17.48
CA ARG A 341 12.32 10.73 -18.36
C ARG A 341 11.17 10.37 -19.30
N ALA A 342 11.29 10.75 -20.57
CA ALA A 342 10.23 10.61 -21.55
C ALA A 342 9.83 9.15 -21.84
N ASP A 343 10.73 8.20 -21.58
CA ASP A 343 10.59 6.76 -21.85
C ASP A 343 10.25 5.91 -20.61
N TRP A 344 10.13 6.54 -19.43
CA TRP A 344 10.12 5.82 -18.16
C TRP A 344 8.87 4.95 -17.96
N ASP A 345 7.71 5.42 -18.42
CA ASP A 345 6.45 4.66 -18.35
C ASP A 345 6.49 3.43 -19.24
N ARG A 346 7.06 3.56 -20.45
CA ARG A 346 7.28 2.42 -21.34
C ARG A 346 8.22 1.40 -20.70
N GLN A 347 9.37 1.85 -20.19
CA GLN A 347 10.34 0.99 -19.52
C GLN A 347 9.70 0.27 -18.33
N ARG A 348 8.96 0.99 -17.48
CA ARG A 348 8.28 0.40 -16.31
C ARG A 348 7.26 -0.65 -16.72
N LEU A 349 6.50 -0.43 -17.80
CA LEU A 349 5.54 -1.40 -18.32
C LEU A 349 6.24 -2.67 -18.85
N GLU A 350 7.38 -2.52 -19.53
CA GLU A 350 8.21 -3.64 -19.98
C GLU A 350 8.73 -4.46 -18.78
N LEU A 351 9.29 -3.80 -17.76
CA LEU A 351 9.76 -4.47 -16.53
C LEU A 351 8.61 -5.16 -15.78
N TYR A 352 7.43 -4.55 -15.74
CA TYR A 352 6.25 -5.14 -15.13
C TYR A 352 5.82 -6.42 -15.84
N ARG A 353 5.74 -6.39 -17.18
CA ARG A 353 5.38 -7.57 -17.99
C ARG A 353 6.41 -8.68 -17.87
N GLN A 354 7.70 -8.34 -17.87
CA GLN A 354 8.76 -9.30 -17.56
C GLN A 354 8.51 -9.97 -16.20
N ALA A 355 8.15 -9.21 -15.16
CA ALA A 355 7.86 -9.80 -13.86
C ALA A 355 6.62 -10.70 -13.89
N VAL A 356 5.55 -10.31 -14.60
CA VAL A 356 4.36 -11.16 -14.77
C VAL A 356 4.73 -12.51 -15.39
N ASP A 357 5.56 -12.51 -16.45
CA ASP A 357 6.01 -13.74 -17.12
C ASP A 357 6.83 -14.63 -16.17
N VAL A 358 7.80 -14.04 -15.46
CA VAL A 358 8.66 -14.76 -14.49
C VAL A 358 7.84 -15.33 -13.33
N MET A 359 6.94 -14.55 -12.75
CA MET A 359 6.08 -14.99 -11.65
C MET A 359 5.16 -16.13 -12.08
N THR A 360 4.54 -16.00 -13.27
CA THR A 360 3.64 -17.03 -13.81
C THR A 360 4.40 -18.33 -14.06
N ALA A 361 5.59 -18.26 -14.67
CA ALA A 361 6.45 -19.43 -14.89
C ALA A 361 6.91 -20.08 -13.57
N ALA A 362 7.05 -19.31 -12.49
CA ALA A 362 7.39 -19.80 -11.16
C ALA A 362 6.18 -20.32 -10.35
N GLY A 363 4.97 -20.36 -10.92
CA GLY A 363 3.77 -20.88 -10.26
C GLY A 363 3.06 -19.89 -9.34
N TYR A 364 3.27 -18.58 -9.52
CA TYR A 364 2.56 -17.53 -8.81
C TYR A 364 1.34 -17.05 -9.62
N VAL A 365 0.24 -16.81 -8.92
CA VAL A 365 -1.01 -16.26 -9.44
C VAL A 365 -1.06 -14.77 -9.18
N ARG A 366 -1.39 -13.99 -10.22
CA ARG A 366 -1.61 -12.54 -10.13
C ARG A 366 -3.01 -12.23 -9.62
N HIS A 367 -3.14 -11.71 -8.39
CA HIS A 367 -4.43 -11.31 -7.79
C HIS A 367 -4.79 -9.85 -8.02
N SER A 368 -3.80 -9.00 -8.27
CA SER A 368 -3.98 -7.61 -8.67
C SER A 368 -2.77 -7.18 -9.50
N MET A 369 -2.73 -5.93 -9.94
CA MET A 369 -1.52 -5.38 -10.57
C MET A 369 -0.25 -5.62 -9.72
N ARG A 370 -0.36 -5.62 -8.39
CA ARG A 370 0.80 -5.66 -7.48
C ARG A 370 1.01 -7.00 -6.81
N GLN A 371 -0.07 -7.71 -6.49
CA GLN A 371 -0.03 -8.89 -5.65
C GLN A 371 0.10 -10.16 -6.49
N PHE A 372 1.19 -10.89 -6.25
CA PHE A 372 1.44 -12.22 -6.77
C PHE A 372 1.52 -13.18 -5.59
N ARG A 373 0.82 -14.31 -5.68
CA ARG A 373 0.77 -15.30 -4.60
C ARG A 373 1.09 -16.68 -5.14
N ARG A 374 1.94 -17.43 -4.45
CA ARG A 374 2.30 -18.79 -4.85
C ARG A 374 1.03 -19.68 -4.82
N SER A 375 0.80 -20.45 -5.87
CA SER A 375 -0.45 -21.23 -6.02
C SER A 375 -0.68 -22.28 -4.94
N ASP A 376 0.39 -22.80 -4.33
CA ASP A 376 0.38 -23.75 -3.22
C ASP A 376 0.56 -23.08 -1.83
N ALA A 377 0.52 -21.75 -1.74
CA ALA A 377 0.67 -21.04 -0.48
C ALA A 377 -0.55 -21.25 0.43
N PRO A 378 -0.37 -21.54 1.74
CA PRO A 378 -1.47 -21.79 2.67
C PRO A 378 -2.47 -20.63 2.69
N VAL A 379 -3.74 -20.90 2.38
CA VAL A 379 -4.79 -19.88 2.54
C VAL A 379 -4.85 -19.52 4.02
N PRO A 380 -4.77 -18.23 4.40
CA PRO A 380 -4.88 -17.85 5.79
C PRO A 380 -6.20 -18.36 6.37
N ASP A 381 -6.12 -19.15 7.44
CA ASP A 381 -7.29 -19.57 8.21
C ASP A 381 -8.00 -18.33 8.77
N GLY A 382 -9.32 -18.35 8.84
CA GLY A 382 -10.09 -17.31 9.51
C GLY A 382 -11.30 -16.81 8.72
N PRO A 383 -12.16 -16.01 9.38
CA PRO A 383 -13.35 -15.42 8.76
C PRO A 383 -12.96 -14.52 7.59
N ASP A 384 -13.80 -14.51 6.55
CA ASP A 384 -13.55 -13.67 5.39
C ASP A 384 -13.80 -12.19 5.73
N TYR A 385 -12.86 -11.32 5.36
CA TYR A 385 -13.02 -9.87 5.40
C TYR A 385 -13.21 -9.34 3.98
N CYS A 386 -14.38 -8.76 3.75
CA CYS A 386 -14.79 -8.12 2.52
C CYS A 386 -14.52 -6.62 2.63
N CYS A 387 -13.38 -6.15 2.12
CA CYS A 387 -13.00 -4.74 2.22
C CYS A 387 -14.02 -3.77 1.58
N GLN A 388 -14.92 -4.27 0.75
CA GLN A 388 -16.02 -3.56 0.12
C GLN A 388 -17.14 -3.21 1.11
N ASP A 389 -17.44 -4.10 2.04
CA ASP A 389 -18.64 -4.05 2.89
C ASP A 389 -18.31 -3.98 4.39
N ASP A 390 -17.23 -4.63 4.82
CA ASP A 390 -16.85 -4.69 6.24
C ASP A 390 -16.12 -3.42 6.69
N GLY A 391 -16.40 -3.03 7.94
CA GLY A 391 -15.77 -1.88 8.58
C GLY A 391 -14.31 -2.11 8.93
N MET A 392 -13.55 -1.01 9.02
CA MET A 392 -12.16 -1.01 9.44
C MET A 392 -11.94 -0.02 10.58
N VAL A 393 -11.33 -0.48 11.67
CA VAL A 393 -10.95 0.34 12.82
C VAL A 393 -9.46 0.63 12.76
N GLY A 394 -9.10 1.92 12.66
CA GLY A 394 -7.72 2.38 12.64
C GLY A 394 -7.28 3.02 13.95
N LEU A 395 -6.10 2.62 14.45
CA LEU A 395 -5.44 3.22 15.61
C LEU A 395 -4.09 3.85 15.24
N GLY A 396 -3.77 4.97 15.87
CA GLY A 396 -2.56 5.76 15.61
C GLY A 396 -2.77 6.91 14.62
N CYS A 397 -1.93 7.94 14.74
CA CYS A 397 -2.02 9.20 13.99
C CYS A 397 -2.03 9.08 12.45
N GLY A 398 -1.45 8.02 11.87
CA GLY A 398 -1.48 7.79 10.41
C GLY A 398 -2.60 6.86 9.93
N ALA A 399 -3.36 6.27 10.86
CA ALA A 399 -4.41 5.31 10.54
C ALA A 399 -5.67 5.95 9.96
N ARG A 400 -6.50 5.11 9.36
CA ARG A 400 -7.82 5.46 8.86
C ARG A 400 -8.82 4.45 9.39
N SER A 401 -10.06 4.88 9.53
CA SER A 401 -11.19 4.03 9.82
C SER A 401 -12.22 4.16 8.71
N TYR A 402 -12.92 3.07 8.44
CA TYR A 402 -13.93 2.97 7.41
C TYR A 402 -15.23 2.46 8.02
N THR A 403 -16.27 3.28 7.92
CA THR A 403 -17.67 2.88 8.07
C THR A 403 -18.38 2.98 6.73
N THR A 404 -19.62 2.54 6.64
CA THR A 404 -20.42 2.59 5.41
C THR A 404 -20.56 4.01 4.88
N THR A 405 -20.80 4.99 5.76
CA THR A 405 -21.13 6.37 5.38
C THR A 405 -20.05 7.40 5.72
N LEU A 406 -19.08 7.05 6.56
CA LEU A 406 -17.99 7.96 6.94
C LEU A 406 -16.64 7.24 6.95
N HIS A 407 -15.73 7.72 6.12
CA HIS A 407 -14.31 7.40 6.29
C HIS A 407 -13.65 8.52 7.06
N TYR A 408 -12.87 8.18 8.08
CA TYR A 408 -12.25 9.18 8.94
C TYR A 408 -10.83 8.80 9.37
N SER A 409 -10.10 9.80 9.86
CA SER A 409 -8.72 9.69 10.33
C SER A 409 -8.33 10.92 11.15
N PHE A 410 -7.09 10.94 11.61
CA PHE A 410 -6.39 12.19 11.90
C PHE A 410 -5.86 12.83 10.62
N ASP A 411 -5.23 13.99 10.79
CA ASP A 411 -4.65 14.74 9.70
C ASP A 411 -3.62 13.93 8.88
N TYR A 412 -3.36 14.37 7.65
CA TYR A 412 -2.40 13.80 6.73
C TYR A 412 -1.36 14.84 6.34
N ALA A 413 -0.10 14.44 6.48
CA ALA A 413 1.06 15.19 6.02
C ALA A 413 2.14 14.24 5.52
N VAL A 414 2.94 14.74 4.59
CA VAL A 414 4.11 14.07 4.03
C VAL A 414 5.37 14.85 4.41
N ALA A 415 5.39 16.18 4.36
CA ALA A 415 6.63 16.90 4.68
C ALA A 415 6.97 16.79 6.18
N VAL A 416 8.28 16.82 6.44
CA VAL A 416 8.83 16.48 7.76
C VAL A 416 8.36 17.44 8.86
N PRO A 417 8.33 18.77 8.67
CA PRO A 417 7.82 19.70 9.68
C PRO A 417 6.36 19.42 10.05
N GLU A 418 5.52 19.12 9.07
CA GLU A 418 4.09 18.94 9.22
C GLU A 418 3.75 17.57 9.82
N VAL A 419 4.48 16.51 9.44
CA VAL A 419 4.39 15.22 10.14
C VAL A 419 4.73 15.39 11.62
N ARG A 420 5.75 16.19 11.94
CA ARG A 420 6.10 16.50 13.34
C ARG A 420 4.98 17.26 14.04
N ALA A 421 4.40 18.27 13.39
CA ALA A 421 3.30 19.04 13.96
C ALA A 421 2.08 18.17 14.25
N VAL A 422 1.66 17.32 13.31
CA VAL A 422 0.54 16.38 13.49
C VAL A 422 0.84 15.37 14.60
N LEU A 423 2.08 14.88 14.69
CA LEU A 423 2.46 13.96 15.76
C LEU A 423 2.45 14.66 17.13
N THR A 424 2.96 15.88 17.23
CA THR A 424 2.90 16.67 18.47
C THR A 424 1.47 16.93 18.90
N ASP A 425 0.59 17.29 17.96
CA ASP A 425 -0.84 17.47 18.22
C ASP A 425 -1.50 16.17 18.71
N TYR A 426 -1.23 15.03 18.06
CA TYR A 426 -1.74 13.74 18.51
C TYR A 426 -1.30 13.40 19.95
N LEU A 427 -0.02 13.66 20.28
CA LEU A 427 0.57 13.38 21.60
C LEU A 427 0.07 14.32 22.71
N SER A 428 -0.42 15.52 22.37
CA SER A 428 -0.91 16.49 23.36
C SER A 428 -2.41 16.40 23.62
N ARG A 429 -3.14 15.54 22.88
CA ARG A 429 -4.60 15.42 23.00
C ARG A 429 -5.04 14.87 24.35
N PRO A 430 -6.10 15.45 24.94
CA PRO A 430 -6.82 14.81 26.03
C PRO A 430 -7.39 13.47 25.58
N ALA A 431 -7.37 12.45 26.45
CA ALA A 431 -7.91 11.13 26.14
C ALA A 431 -9.37 11.17 25.65
N ASP A 432 -10.18 12.09 26.21
CA ASP A 432 -11.57 12.30 25.81
C ASP A 432 -11.72 12.68 24.33
N ASP A 433 -10.73 13.33 23.73
CA ASP A 433 -10.80 13.79 22.34
C ASP A 433 -10.81 12.62 21.33
N PHE A 434 -10.32 11.45 21.74
CA PHE A 434 -10.27 10.25 20.89
C PHE A 434 -11.63 9.60 20.63
N ARG A 435 -12.71 10.06 21.28
CA ARG A 435 -14.08 9.60 21.00
C ARG A 435 -14.71 10.29 19.78
N TYR A 436 -13.99 11.18 19.09
CA TYR A 436 -14.52 11.94 17.96
C TYR A 436 -13.76 11.65 16.67
N ALA A 437 -14.48 11.58 15.56
CA ALA A 437 -13.86 11.63 14.23
C ALA A 437 -13.50 13.08 13.88
N GLU A 438 -12.29 13.30 13.36
CA GLU A 438 -11.78 14.65 13.17
C GLU A 438 -11.63 15.07 11.70
N PHE A 439 -10.98 14.26 10.88
CA PHE A 439 -10.90 14.48 9.45
C PHE A 439 -11.61 13.32 8.75
N GLY A 440 -12.41 13.62 7.73
CA GLY A 440 -13.11 12.56 7.02
C GLY A 440 -13.73 12.99 5.70
N PHE A 441 -14.43 12.03 5.10
CA PHE A 441 -15.24 12.20 3.91
C PHE A 441 -16.53 11.39 4.09
N HIS A 442 -17.68 12.02 3.89
CA HIS A 442 -18.97 11.35 3.93
C HIS A 442 -19.26 10.70 2.59
N LEU A 443 -19.59 9.40 2.58
CA LEU A 443 -19.91 8.66 1.37
C LEU A 443 -21.43 8.57 1.23
N ASP A 444 -21.96 9.31 0.25
CA ASP A 444 -23.32 9.08 -0.22
C ASP A 444 -23.43 7.73 -0.95
N GLU A 445 -24.63 7.35 -1.38
CA GLU A 445 -24.81 6.06 -2.06
C GLU A 445 -24.03 5.96 -3.38
N VAL A 446 -23.80 7.09 -4.06
CA VAL A 446 -23.08 7.13 -5.33
C VAL A 446 -21.60 6.80 -5.09
N GLU A 447 -21.00 7.37 -4.04
CA GLU A 447 -19.63 7.08 -3.64
C GLU A 447 -19.46 5.70 -3.00
N GLN A 448 -20.48 5.19 -2.29
CA GLN A 448 -20.50 3.80 -1.81
C GLN A 448 -20.46 2.79 -2.97
N ARG A 449 -21.32 2.96 -3.99
CA ARG A 449 -21.33 2.11 -5.21
C ARG A 449 -19.96 2.14 -5.91
N ARG A 450 -19.36 3.33 -6.02
CA ARG A 450 -18.08 3.51 -6.72
C ARG A 450 -16.90 2.94 -5.94
N ARG A 451 -16.87 3.10 -4.62
CA ARG A 451 -15.91 2.44 -3.73
C ARG A 451 -15.97 0.92 -3.93
N TRP A 452 -17.17 0.35 -3.89
CA TRP A 452 -17.40 -1.07 -4.07
C TRP A 452 -16.88 -1.55 -5.44
N LEU A 453 -17.23 -0.83 -6.52
CA LEU A 453 -16.75 -1.11 -7.87
C LEU A 453 -15.21 -1.09 -7.92
N LEU A 454 -14.58 -0.01 -7.47
CA LEU A 454 -13.12 0.17 -7.55
C LEU A 454 -12.36 -0.89 -6.76
N LYS A 455 -12.87 -1.28 -5.60
CA LYS A 455 -12.26 -2.32 -4.75
C LYS A 455 -12.38 -3.73 -5.36
N SER A 456 -13.37 -3.96 -6.22
CA SER A 456 -13.60 -5.24 -6.90
C SER A 456 -12.95 -5.28 -8.30
N LEU A 457 -13.06 -4.21 -9.07
CA LEU A 457 -12.59 -4.15 -10.46
C LEU A 457 -11.06 -4.19 -10.58
N LEU A 458 -10.33 -3.58 -9.64
CA LEU A 458 -8.86 -3.54 -9.65
C LEU A 458 -8.21 -4.84 -9.12
N ARG A 459 -9.02 -5.87 -8.95
CA ARG A 459 -8.64 -7.23 -8.59
C ARG A 459 -8.82 -8.14 -9.81
N ALA A 460 -8.02 -9.20 -9.90
CA ALA A 460 -8.08 -10.14 -11.02
C ALA A 460 -9.42 -10.89 -11.11
N GLU A 461 -10.07 -11.09 -9.96
CA GLU A 461 -11.37 -11.75 -9.85
C GLU A 461 -12.51 -10.90 -10.46
N GLY A 462 -12.37 -9.57 -10.48
CA GLY A 462 -13.37 -8.65 -11.03
C GLY A 462 -14.59 -8.43 -10.14
N VAL A 463 -15.69 -8.04 -10.75
CA VAL A 463 -16.95 -7.68 -10.08
C VAL A 463 -17.88 -8.88 -10.00
N ASP A 464 -18.26 -9.27 -8.77
CA ASP A 464 -19.40 -10.16 -8.56
C ASP A 464 -20.71 -9.37 -8.74
N ALA A 465 -21.28 -9.47 -9.95
CA ALA A 465 -22.53 -8.81 -10.31
C ALA A 465 -23.71 -9.20 -9.40
N GLY A 466 -23.73 -10.44 -8.90
CA GLY A 466 -24.76 -10.91 -7.98
C GLY A 466 -24.63 -10.27 -6.61
N ALA A 467 -23.41 -10.15 -6.08
CA ALA A 467 -23.14 -9.45 -4.82
C ALA A 467 -23.47 -7.96 -4.93
N TYR A 468 -23.10 -7.32 -6.04
CA TYR A 468 -23.43 -5.91 -6.29
C TYR A 468 -24.95 -5.68 -6.28
N ARG A 469 -25.72 -6.47 -7.05
CA ARG A 469 -27.19 -6.37 -7.08
C ARG A 469 -27.82 -6.61 -5.71
N ARG A 470 -27.33 -7.58 -4.93
CA ARG A 470 -27.83 -7.82 -3.56
C ARG A 470 -27.57 -6.62 -2.64
N ARG A 471 -26.44 -5.93 -2.81
CA ARG A 471 -26.03 -4.81 -1.95
C ARG A 471 -26.74 -3.49 -2.29
N PHE A 472 -26.95 -3.20 -3.58
CA PHE A 472 -27.42 -1.89 -4.05
C PHE A 472 -28.78 -1.92 -4.76
N GLY A 473 -29.32 -3.09 -5.09
CA GLY A 473 -30.58 -3.24 -5.82
C GLY A 473 -30.50 -2.89 -7.32
N THR A 474 -29.33 -2.48 -7.81
CA THR A 474 -29.06 -2.04 -9.19
C THR A 474 -27.95 -2.87 -9.83
N ASP A 475 -27.80 -2.79 -11.16
CA ASP A 475 -26.71 -3.45 -11.89
C ASP A 475 -25.52 -2.50 -12.08
N HIS A 476 -24.29 -2.98 -11.86
CA HIS A 476 -23.08 -2.17 -11.94
C HIS A 476 -22.83 -1.63 -13.36
N THR A 477 -23.26 -2.33 -14.40
CA THR A 477 -23.13 -1.85 -15.79
C THR A 477 -24.04 -0.66 -16.07
N GLY A 478 -25.22 -0.61 -15.43
CA GLY A 478 -26.14 0.53 -15.50
C GLY A 478 -25.66 1.72 -14.68
N ASP A 479 -25.14 1.46 -13.48
CA ASP A 479 -24.62 2.52 -12.59
C ASP A 479 -23.29 3.12 -13.10
N PHE A 480 -22.52 2.36 -13.87
CA PHE A 480 -21.21 2.75 -14.42
C PHE A 480 -21.12 2.50 -15.93
N PRO A 481 -21.88 3.24 -16.76
CA PRO A 481 -21.91 3.04 -18.21
C PRO A 481 -20.54 3.27 -18.87
N GLN A 482 -19.64 4.01 -18.22
CA GLN A 482 -18.27 4.18 -18.69
C GLN A 482 -17.47 2.87 -18.80
N LEU A 483 -17.89 1.77 -18.14
CA LEU A 483 -17.22 0.47 -18.26
C LEU A 483 -17.21 -0.05 -19.72
N VAL A 484 -18.18 0.34 -20.54
CA VAL A 484 -18.21 0.03 -21.99
C VAL A 484 -16.92 0.48 -22.67
N ARG A 485 -16.39 1.66 -22.29
CA ARG A 485 -15.12 2.15 -22.84
C ARG A 485 -13.93 1.22 -22.53
N LEU A 486 -13.94 0.54 -21.38
CA LEU A 486 -12.88 -0.43 -21.06
C LEU A 486 -13.03 -1.71 -21.90
N VAL A 487 -14.25 -2.11 -22.23
CA VAL A 487 -14.53 -3.22 -23.15
C VAL A 487 -14.04 -2.88 -24.55
N ASP A 488 -14.40 -1.69 -25.07
CA ASP A 488 -13.99 -1.21 -26.40
C ASP A 488 -12.46 -1.15 -26.56
N LEU A 489 -11.75 -0.86 -25.46
CA LEU A 489 -10.28 -0.81 -25.42
C LEU A 489 -9.63 -2.18 -25.16
N GLY A 490 -10.41 -3.26 -24.99
CA GLY A 490 -9.90 -4.59 -24.67
C GLY A 490 -9.30 -4.73 -23.26
N LEU A 491 -9.61 -3.80 -22.36
CA LEU A 491 -9.10 -3.75 -20.98
C LEU A 491 -10.04 -4.46 -19.99
N LEU A 492 -11.29 -4.68 -20.36
CA LEU A 492 -12.30 -5.36 -19.55
C LEU A 492 -12.93 -6.51 -20.33
N ASN A 493 -13.03 -7.68 -19.70
CA ASN A 493 -13.88 -8.76 -20.19
C ASN A 493 -15.32 -8.49 -19.75
N GLU A 494 -16.21 -8.24 -20.70
CA GLU A 494 -17.61 -7.87 -20.43
C GLU A 494 -18.36 -8.96 -19.66
N THR A 495 -18.29 -10.21 -20.12
CA THR A 495 -19.04 -11.33 -19.53
C THR A 495 -18.70 -11.57 -18.06
N ARG A 496 -17.41 -11.51 -17.70
CA ARG A 496 -16.95 -11.71 -16.32
C ARG A 496 -16.91 -10.43 -15.50
N THR A 497 -17.05 -9.27 -16.14
CA THR A 497 -16.73 -7.94 -15.56
C THR A 497 -15.40 -7.97 -14.78
N ALA A 498 -14.36 -8.46 -15.43
CA ALA A 498 -13.01 -8.58 -14.87
C ALA A 498 -11.98 -8.00 -15.83
N LEU A 499 -10.97 -7.31 -15.30
CA LEU A 499 -9.93 -6.73 -16.14
C LEU A 499 -9.20 -7.83 -16.93
N THR A 500 -8.89 -7.56 -18.19
CA THR A 500 -8.03 -8.45 -18.99
C THR A 500 -6.60 -8.40 -18.47
N ALA A 501 -5.71 -9.23 -19.03
CA ALA A 501 -4.30 -9.17 -18.65
C ALA A 501 -3.72 -7.76 -18.85
N THR A 502 -4.01 -7.14 -20.00
CA THR A 502 -3.67 -5.75 -20.32
C THR A 502 -4.41 -4.75 -19.42
N GLY A 503 -5.67 -5.01 -19.07
CA GLY A 503 -6.42 -4.19 -18.11
C GLY A 503 -5.72 -4.09 -16.76
N LEU A 504 -5.23 -5.22 -16.23
CA LEU A 504 -4.49 -5.25 -14.97
C LEU A 504 -3.17 -4.46 -15.05
N ASP A 505 -2.45 -4.54 -16.17
CA ASP A 505 -1.24 -3.72 -16.41
C ASP A 505 -1.53 -2.21 -16.31
N HIS A 506 -2.77 -1.79 -16.61
CA HIS A 506 -3.22 -0.40 -16.62
C HIS A 506 -4.09 -0.04 -15.41
N SER A 507 -4.07 -0.84 -14.33
CA SER A 507 -4.89 -0.59 -13.14
C SER A 507 -4.68 0.83 -12.57
N ASP A 508 -3.47 1.35 -12.66
CA ASP A 508 -3.08 2.69 -12.19
C ASP A 508 -3.52 3.84 -13.10
N ALA A 509 -4.02 3.56 -14.29
CA ALA A 509 -4.71 4.51 -15.15
C ALA A 509 -6.23 4.37 -15.00
N ILE A 510 -6.72 3.13 -14.89
CA ILE A 510 -8.15 2.82 -14.76
C ILE A 510 -8.72 3.33 -13.43
N GLY A 511 -8.05 3.05 -12.31
CA GLY A 511 -8.50 3.45 -10.98
C GLY A 511 -8.73 4.96 -10.86
N PRO A 512 -7.71 5.80 -11.11
CA PRO A 512 -7.86 7.26 -11.10
C PRO A 512 -8.88 7.79 -12.12
N TRP A 513 -9.00 7.16 -13.29
CA TRP A 513 -9.97 7.57 -14.30
C TRP A 513 -11.42 7.39 -13.83
N LEU A 514 -11.69 6.37 -13.02
CA LEU A 514 -13.00 6.07 -12.43
C LEU A 514 -13.33 6.89 -11.18
N VAL A 515 -12.40 7.69 -10.63
CA VAL A 515 -12.66 8.59 -9.49
C VAL A 515 -13.71 9.64 -9.89
N SER A 516 -14.70 9.87 -9.02
CA SER A 516 -15.78 10.83 -9.27
C SER A 516 -15.30 12.27 -9.38
N GLY A 517 -16.13 13.14 -9.97
CA GLY A 517 -15.83 14.57 -10.09
C GLY A 517 -15.62 15.23 -8.72
N GLU A 518 -16.55 14.99 -7.79
CA GLU A 518 -16.51 15.51 -6.42
C GLU A 518 -15.23 15.09 -5.68
N VAL A 519 -14.91 13.79 -5.69
CA VAL A 519 -13.70 13.29 -5.02
C VAL A 519 -12.45 13.86 -5.67
N ARG A 520 -12.43 14.02 -7.00
CA ARG A 520 -11.29 14.60 -7.72
C ARG A 520 -11.11 16.08 -7.38
N GLU A 521 -12.19 16.84 -7.28
CA GLU A 521 -12.16 18.24 -6.87
C GLU A 521 -11.66 18.37 -5.42
N ALA A 522 -12.19 17.55 -4.51
CA ALA A 522 -11.74 17.51 -3.12
C ALA A 522 -10.24 17.13 -3.04
N MET A 523 -9.77 16.18 -3.83
CA MET A 523 -8.34 15.85 -3.88
C MET A 523 -7.50 17.00 -4.45
N GLY A 524 -7.99 17.72 -5.47
CA GLY A 524 -7.30 18.85 -6.10
C GLY A 524 -7.18 20.08 -5.21
N ALA A 525 -8.15 20.30 -4.32
CA ALA A 525 -8.12 21.38 -3.34
C ALA A 525 -7.21 21.10 -2.12
N TYR A 526 -6.66 19.89 -1.99
CA TYR A 526 -5.69 19.58 -0.94
C TYR A 526 -4.33 20.20 -1.26
N VAL A 527 -3.83 21.04 -0.36
CA VAL A 527 -2.48 21.60 -0.45
C VAL A 527 -1.49 20.58 0.11
N PRO A 528 -0.54 20.06 -0.70
CA PRO A 528 0.48 19.15 -0.22
C PRO A 528 1.29 19.81 0.91
N ARG A 529 1.37 19.10 2.02
CA ARG A 529 2.07 19.50 3.23
C ARG A 529 2.75 18.32 3.86
#